data_AF-A0A249P475-F1
#
_entry.id   AF-A0A249P475-F1
#
_cell.length_a   1.000
_cell.length_b   1.000
_cell.length_c   1.000
_cell.angle_alpha   90.00
_cell.angle_beta   90.00
_cell.angle_gamma   90.00
#
_symmetry.space_group_name_H-M   'P 1'
#
loop_
_entity.id
_entity.type
_entity.pdbx_description
1 polymer ?
#
loop_
_entity_poly.entity_id
_entity_poly.type
_entity_poly.pdbx_seq_one_letter_code
_entity_poly.pdbx_strand_id
1 'polypeptide(L)'
;MSIAVLHGGVPVIGVIHAPCDGEVYASAAGKGASLNGRKLSLDPSRTIRNAITGIGCNTYVEPERVGQIIAMLLGMGGNFIRNGSGALMLAYVAAGRLVGYYEPHMYAWDCMAGYCLVKKPAATTCPSRPRAKPC
;
A
#
# COMPACT_ATOMS: atom_id res chain seq x y z
N MET A 1 3.20 -10.48 9.16
CA MET A 1 2.34 -9.97 10.25
C MET A 1 2.05 -8.50 10.01
N SER A 2 0.80 -8.05 10.25
CA SER A 2 0.35 -6.65 10.08
C SER A 2 -0.37 -6.21 11.35
N ILE A 3 0.02 -5.08 11.93
CA ILE A 3 -0.60 -4.50 13.14
C ILE A 3 -0.74 -3.00 12.94
N ALA A 4 -1.90 -2.45 13.26
CA ALA A 4 -2.14 -1.01 13.29
C ALA A 4 -2.80 -0.60 14.61
N VAL A 5 -2.43 0.58 15.11
CA VAL A 5 -3.11 1.22 16.24
C VAL A 5 -3.92 2.39 15.70
N LEU A 6 -5.19 2.42 16.07
CA LEU A 6 -6.10 3.52 15.73
C LEU A 6 -6.37 4.36 16.98
N HIS A 7 -6.36 5.68 16.82
CA HIS A 7 -6.76 6.63 17.85
C HIS A 7 -7.87 7.51 17.28
N GLY A 8 -9.05 7.50 17.90
CA GLY A 8 -10.23 8.22 17.39
C GLY A 8 -10.66 7.77 15.98
N GLY A 9 -10.48 6.48 15.66
CA GLY A 9 -10.78 5.93 14.32
C GLY A 9 -9.71 6.23 13.26
N VAL A 10 -8.64 6.97 13.61
CA VAL A 10 -7.55 7.32 12.69
C VAL A 10 -6.35 6.39 12.94
N PRO A 11 -5.80 5.72 11.91
CA PRO A 11 -4.55 4.97 12.05
C PRO A 11 -3.38 5.89 12.43
N VAL A 12 -2.77 5.63 13.58
CA VAL A 12 -1.67 6.44 14.14
C VAL A 12 -0.34 5.70 14.21
N ILE A 13 -0.35 4.36 14.26
CA ILE A 13 0.85 3.53 14.24
C ILE A 13 0.58 2.37 13.29
N GLY A 14 1.56 1.98 12.47
CA GLY A 14 1.49 0.81 11.61
C GLY A 14 2.81 0.05 11.63
N VAL A 15 2.74 -1.27 11.82
CA VAL A 15 3.89 -2.17 11.82
C VAL A 15 3.60 -3.36 10.91
N ILE A 16 4.52 -3.64 9.99
CA ILE A 16 4.49 -4.83 9.14
C ILE A 16 5.81 -5.56 9.33
N HIS A 17 5.74 -6.83 9.68
CA HIS A 17 6.90 -7.69 9.87
C HIS A 17 6.89 -8.82 8.83
N ALA A 18 7.95 -8.87 8.03
CA ALA A 18 8.26 -9.93 7.08
C ALA A 18 9.38 -10.81 7.67
N PRO A 19 9.04 -11.91 8.36
CA PRO A 19 10.01 -12.71 9.12
C PRO A 19 11.02 -13.42 8.21
N CYS A 20 10.60 -13.85 7.02
CA CYS A 20 11.47 -14.53 6.05
C CYS A 20 12.60 -13.63 5.55
N ASP A 21 12.36 -12.31 5.50
CA ASP A 21 13.32 -11.31 5.03
C ASP A 21 14.07 -10.63 6.19
N GLY A 22 13.66 -10.86 7.44
CA GLY A 22 14.19 -10.13 8.61
C GLY A 22 13.86 -8.64 8.58
N GLU A 23 12.69 -8.28 8.03
CA GLU A 23 12.32 -6.88 7.78
C GLU A 23 11.13 -6.43 8.63
N VAL A 24 11.34 -5.35 9.38
CA VAL A 24 10.32 -4.65 10.16
C VAL A 24 10.12 -3.26 9.59
N TYR A 25 8.94 -3.05 9.03
CA TYR A 25 8.45 -1.77 8.56
C TYR A 25 7.62 -1.15 9.68
N ALA A 26 7.96 0.06 10.10
CA ALA A 26 7.26 0.75 11.18
C ALA A 26 6.97 2.21 10.81
N SER A 27 5.83 2.71 11.26
CA SER A 27 5.46 4.12 11.13
C SER A 27 4.68 4.59 12.35
N ALA A 28 4.79 5.88 12.63
CA ALA A 28 3.96 6.56 13.60
C ALA A 28 3.60 7.96 13.08
N ALA A 29 2.40 8.43 13.44
CA ALA A 29 1.91 9.76 13.11
C ALA A 29 2.96 10.83 13.48
N GLY A 30 3.30 11.69 12.52
CA GLY A 30 4.32 12.74 12.67
C GLY A 30 5.78 12.28 12.65
N LYS A 31 6.06 10.97 12.66
CA LYS A 31 7.45 10.43 12.70
C LYS A 31 7.94 9.86 11.36
N GLY A 32 7.03 9.68 10.40
CA GLY A 32 7.33 9.04 9.12
C GLY A 32 7.44 7.51 9.24
N ALA A 33 7.97 6.88 8.19
CA ALA A 33 8.14 5.43 8.12
C ALA A 33 9.63 5.04 8.18
N SER A 34 9.90 3.84 8.67
CA SER A 34 11.24 3.25 8.76
C SER A 34 11.23 1.77 8.39
N LEU A 35 12.39 1.27 7.95
CA LEU A 35 12.69 -0.14 7.74
C LEU A 35 13.88 -0.49 8.65
N ASN A 36 13.69 -1.44 9.56
CA ASN A 36 14.70 -1.87 10.53
C ASN A 36 15.36 -0.67 11.26
N GLY A 37 14.53 0.31 11.65
CA GLY A 37 14.95 1.53 12.36
C GLY A 37 15.52 2.64 11.46
N ARG A 38 15.81 2.38 10.18
CA ARG A 38 16.30 3.39 9.24
C ARG A 38 15.13 4.09 8.57
N LYS A 39 15.11 5.43 8.57
CA LYS A 39 14.04 6.21 7.93
C LYS A 39 13.96 5.89 6.43
N LEU A 40 12.74 5.70 5.95
CA LEU A 40 12.46 5.51 4.52
C LEU A 40 12.40 6.86 3.82
N SER A 41 12.93 6.90 2.61
CA SER A 41 12.82 8.03 1.68
C SER A 41 12.43 7.48 0.31
N LEU A 42 11.56 8.20 -0.40
CA LEU A 42 11.12 7.82 -1.73
C LEU A 42 11.85 8.63 -2.78
N ASP A 43 12.34 7.96 -3.81
CA ASP A 43 12.88 8.58 -5.01
C ASP A 43 11.74 9.11 -5.89
N PRO A 44 11.64 10.44 -6.11
CA PRO A 44 10.58 11.04 -6.92
C PRO A 44 10.72 10.77 -8.42
N SER A 45 11.86 10.27 -8.89
CA SER A 45 12.07 9.93 -10.32
C SER A 45 11.38 8.62 -10.73
N ARG A 46 10.87 7.84 -9.76
CA ARG A 46 10.19 6.57 -10.01
C ARG A 46 8.79 6.82 -10.54
N THR A 47 8.49 6.20 -11.68
CA THR A 47 7.23 6.27 -12.41
C THR A 47 6.75 4.87 -12.72
N ILE A 48 5.50 4.76 -13.19
CA ILE A 48 4.94 3.48 -13.65
C ILE A 48 5.79 2.81 -14.74
N ARG A 49 6.53 3.59 -15.54
CA ARG A 49 7.31 3.07 -16.69
C ARG A 49 8.71 2.56 -16.32
N ASN A 50 9.30 3.03 -15.22
CA ASN A 50 10.68 2.69 -14.82
C ASN A 50 10.74 1.91 -13.49
N ALA A 51 9.59 1.55 -12.92
CA ALA A 51 9.48 0.83 -11.67
C ALA A 51 8.33 -0.18 -11.72
N ILE A 52 8.31 -1.07 -10.73
CA ILE A 52 7.33 -2.16 -10.66
C ILE A 52 6.11 -1.72 -9.85
N THR A 53 4.92 -2.03 -10.36
CA THR A 53 3.64 -1.83 -9.67
C THR A 53 3.17 -3.13 -9.04
N GLY A 54 2.63 -3.05 -7.84
CA GLY A 54 2.02 -4.20 -7.19
C GLY A 54 0.58 -4.41 -7.58
N ILE A 55 0.16 -5.65 -7.84
CA ILE A 55 -1.25 -5.99 -8.09
C ILE A 55 -1.68 -7.16 -7.19
N GLY A 56 -2.71 -6.92 -6.40
CA GLY A 56 -3.45 -7.91 -5.64
C GLY A 56 -4.73 -8.31 -6.37
N CYS A 57 -5.11 -9.58 -6.23
CA CYS A 57 -6.41 -10.08 -6.65
C CYS A 57 -6.84 -11.20 -5.71
N ASN A 58 -8.15 -11.32 -5.54
CA ASN A 58 -8.80 -12.35 -4.74
C ASN A 58 -10.11 -12.76 -5.43
N THR A 59 -10.72 -13.83 -4.92
CA THR A 59 -11.93 -14.44 -5.49
C THR A 59 -13.20 -13.61 -5.25
N TYR A 60 -13.13 -12.51 -4.49
CA TYR A 60 -14.27 -11.63 -4.23
C TYR A 60 -14.48 -10.58 -5.33
N VAL A 61 -13.64 -10.58 -6.37
CA VAL A 61 -13.68 -9.60 -7.46
C VAL A 61 -13.66 -10.33 -8.79
N GLU A 62 -14.51 -9.89 -9.71
CA GLU A 62 -14.54 -10.41 -11.08
C GLU A 62 -13.15 -10.36 -11.74
N PRO A 63 -12.68 -11.49 -12.33
CA PRO A 63 -11.37 -11.56 -12.97
C PRO A 63 -11.15 -10.48 -14.04
N GLU A 64 -12.19 -10.13 -14.79
CA GLU A 64 -12.17 -9.14 -15.87
C GLU A 64 -11.73 -7.77 -15.35
N ARG A 65 -12.16 -7.40 -14.14
CA ARG A 65 -11.79 -6.10 -13.54
C ARG A 65 -10.29 -6.02 -13.26
N VAL A 66 -9.70 -7.11 -12.79
CA VAL A 66 -8.25 -7.19 -12.56
C VAL A 66 -7.51 -7.25 -13.89
N GLY A 67 -8.01 -8.04 -14.85
CA GLY A 67 -7.46 -8.16 -16.20
C GLY A 67 -7.40 -6.82 -16.94
N GLN A 68 -8.45 -6.00 -16.85
CA GLN A 68 -8.47 -4.65 -17.43
C GLN A 68 -7.39 -3.75 -16.83
N ILE A 69 -7.19 -3.76 -15.52
CA ILE A 69 -6.15 -2.96 -14.86
C ILE A 69 -4.76 -3.40 -15.29
N ILE A 70 -4.52 -4.71 -15.38
CA ILE A 70 -3.24 -5.26 -15.87
C ILE A 70 -3.00 -4.83 -17.33
N ALA A 71 -4.00 -4.98 -18.19
CA ALA A 71 -3.88 -4.60 -19.60
C ALA A 71 -3.58 -3.10 -19.76
N MET A 72 -4.26 -2.23 -19.02
CA MET A 72 -4.00 -0.79 -19.02
C MET A 72 -2.58 -0.47 -18.53
N LEU A 73 -2.14 -1.09 -17.43
CA LEU A 73 -0.80 -0.88 -16.86
C LEU A 73 0.30 -1.26 -17.86
N LEU A 74 0.17 -2.43 -18.49
CA LEU A 74 1.11 -2.89 -19.52
C LEU A 74 1.07 -1.98 -20.76
N GLY A 75 -0.12 -1.53 -21.18
CA GLY A 75 -0.28 -0.57 -22.28
C GLY A 75 0.37 0.79 -22.02
N MET A 76 0.48 1.21 -20.75
CA MET A 76 1.24 2.39 -20.34
C MET A 76 2.75 2.16 -20.27
N GLY A 77 3.24 0.95 -20.57
CA GLY A 77 4.65 0.56 -20.47
C GLY A 77 5.10 0.26 -19.05
N GLY A 78 4.16 0.00 -18.13
CA GLY A 78 4.48 -0.42 -16.76
C GLY A 78 4.61 -1.93 -16.62
N ASN A 79 5.26 -2.37 -15.56
CA ASN A 79 5.37 -3.78 -15.18
C ASN A 79 4.71 -4.03 -13.82
N PHE A 80 4.33 -5.29 -13.56
CA PHE A 80 3.69 -5.65 -12.30
C PHE A 80 4.28 -6.89 -11.62
N ILE A 81 4.04 -6.98 -10.32
CA ILE A 81 4.34 -8.14 -9.49
C ILE A 81 3.16 -8.44 -8.56
N ARG A 82 2.99 -9.71 -8.22
CA ARG A 82 2.09 -10.20 -7.18
C ARG A 82 2.84 -11.16 -6.27
N ASN A 83 2.89 -10.87 -4.97
CA ASN A 83 3.59 -11.70 -3.97
C ASN A 83 2.63 -12.40 -2.99
N GLY A 84 1.32 -12.25 -3.17
CA GLY A 84 0.30 -12.86 -2.31
C GLY A 84 0.05 -12.20 -0.96
N SER A 85 0.76 -11.12 -0.60
CA SER A 85 0.58 -10.41 0.67
C SER A 85 0.37 -8.91 0.44
N GLY A 86 -0.87 -8.45 0.48
CA GLY A 86 -1.18 -7.04 0.24
C GLY A 86 -0.56 -6.10 1.28
N ALA A 87 -0.47 -6.52 2.54
CA ALA A 87 0.25 -5.79 3.57
C ALA A 87 1.73 -5.57 3.19
N LEU A 88 2.41 -6.63 2.73
CA LEU A 88 3.81 -6.54 2.32
C LEU A 88 3.99 -5.69 1.05
N MET A 89 3.04 -5.74 0.13
CA MET A 89 3.05 -4.87 -1.06
C MET A 89 2.93 -3.39 -0.68
N LEU A 90 2.08 -3.05 0.29
CA LEU A 90 2.00 -1.68 0.82
C LEU A 90 3.31 -1.26 1.53
N ALA A 91 3.94 -2.17 2.29
CA ALA A 91 5.25 -1.93 2.89
C ALA A 91 6.33 -1.65 1.83
N TYR A 92 6.31 -2.40 0.73
CA TYR A 92 7.21 -2.20 -0.40
C TYR A 92 6.97 -0.88 -1.14
N VAL A 93 5.73 -0.41 -1.22
CA VAL A 93 5.43 0.95 -1.71
C VAL A 93 6.03 1.99 -0.77
N ALA A 94 5.83 1.86 0.55
CA ALA A 94 6.38 2.78 1.53
C ALA A 94 7.92 2.83 1.52
N ALA A 95 8.57 1.71 1.22
CA ALA A 95 10.02 1.63 1.09
C ALA A 95 10.55 1.97 -0.31
N GLY A 96 9.68 2.35 -1.25
CA GLY A 96 10.10 2.70 -2.61
C GLY A 96 10.65 1.52 -3.40
N ARG A 97 10.30 0.29 -3.05
CA ARG A 97 10.55 -0.91 -3.88
C ARG A 97 9.50 -1.04 -4.98
N LEU A 98 8.27 -0.66 -4.68
CA LEU A 98 7.17 -0.55 -5.65
C LEU A 98 6.79 0.92 -5.86
N VAL A 99 6.28 1.26 -7.04
CA VAL A 99 5.79 2.61 -7.33
C VAL A 99 4.33 2.80 -6.90
N GLY A 100 3.59 1.71 -6.80
CA GLY A 100 2.20 1.71 -6.36
C GLY A 100 1.72 0.29 -6.08
N TYR A 101 0.54 0.20 -5.48
CA TYR A 101 -0.15 -1.07 -5.23
C TYR A 101 -1.64 -0.89 -5.51
N TYR A 102 -2.23 -1.86 -6.22
CA TYR A 102 -3.65 -1.93 -6.47
C TYR A 102 -4.21 -3.27 -6.00
N GLU A 103 -5.24 -3.23 -5.16
CA GLU A 103 -6.04 -4.38 -4.80
C GLU A 103 -7.51 -3.95 -4.68
N PRO A 104 -8.45 -4.55 -5.44
CA PRO A 104 -9.83 -4.08 -5.48
C PRO A 104 -10.63 -4.40 -4.20
N HIS A 105 -10.23 -5.41 -3.44
CA HIS A 105 -10.88 -5.79 -2.19
C HIS A 105 -9.81 -6.17 -1.16
N MET A 106 -9.75 -5.48 -0.04
CA MET A 106 -8.74 -5.71 1.00
C MET A 106 -9.38 -5.48 2.37
N TYR A 107 -9.14 -6.39 3.31
CA TYR A 107 -9.66 -6.23 4.65
C TYR A 107 -8.89 -5.15 5.42
N ALA A 108 -9.56 -4.54 6.41
CA ALA A 108 -8.97 -3.45 7.19
C ALA A 108 -7.66 -3.86 7.89
N TRP A 109 -7.57 -5.08 8.43
CA TRP A 109 -6.36 -5.57 9.10
C TRP A 109 -5.16 -5.72 8.15
N ASP A 110 -5.40 -5.96 6.86
CA ASP A 110 -4.34 -6.06 5.86
C ASP A 110 -3.85 -4.67 5.41
N CYS A 111 -4.74 -3.68 5.37
CA CYS A 111 -4.42 -2.37 4.78
C CYS A 111 -4.01 -1.30 5.80
N MET A 112 -4.51 -1.32 7.04
CA MET A 112 -4.35 -0.20 7.99
C MET A 112 -2.90 0.06 8.38
N ALA A 113 -2.09 -0.98 8.57
CA ALA A 113 -0.67 -0.82 8.87
C ALA A 113 0.08 -0.25 7.66
N GLY A 114 -0.22 -0.74 6.47
CA GLY A 114 0.33 -0.26 5.21
C GLY A 114 -0.06 1.19 4.92
N TYR A 115 -1.29 1.58 5.26
CA TYR A 115 -1.77 2.95 5.15
C TYR A 115 -0.92 3.91 5.99
N CYS A 116 -0.62 3.57 7.25
CA CYS A 116 0.28 4.37 8.09
C CYS A 116 1.69 4.50 7.49
N LEU A 117 2.20 3.43 6.87
CA LEU A 117 3.53 3.41 6.26
C LEU A 117 3.61 4.29 5.00
N VAL A 118 2.60 4.23 4.14
CA VAL A 118 2.56 4.98 2.87
C VAL A 118 2.16 6.45 3.11
N LYS A 119 1.32 6.72 4.12
CA LYS A 119 0.85 8.06 4.43
C LYS A 119 2.02 8.92 4.91
N LYS A 120 2.51 9.79 4.01
CA LYS A 120 3.40 10.88 4.38
C LYS A 120 2.68 11.87 5.30
N PRO A 121 3.39 12.62 6.16
CA PRO A 121 2.85 13.75 6.90
C PRO A 121 2.17 14.83 6.03
N ALA A 122 2.33 14.80 4.71
CA ALA A 122 1.51 15.56 3.77
C ALA A 122 1.53 14.85 2.40
N ALA A 123 0.58 13.95 2.16
CA ALA A 123 0.24 13.51 0.82
C ALA A 123 -1.26 13.22 0.80
N THR A 124 -1.98 14.02 0.03
CA THR A 124 -3.42 13.93 -0.20
C THR A 124 -3.80 12.49 -0.56
N THR A 125 -4.41 11.78 0.38
CA THR A 125 -5.11 10.54 0.06
C THR A 125 -6.48 10.95 -0.45
N CYS A 126 -6.80 10.61 -1.70
CA CYS A 126 -8.14 10.81 -2.25
C CYS A 126 -9.07 9.86 -1.48
N PRO A 127 -9.95 10.36 -0.59
CA PRO A 127 -10.88 9.49 0.10
C PRO A 127 -11.91 9.04 -0.95
N SER A 128 -12.05 7.73 -1.16
CA SER A 128 -13.25 7.21 -1.80
C SER A 128 -14.45 7.66 -0.96
N ARG A 129 -15.19 8.64 -1.47
CA ARG A 129 -16.33 9.28 -0.80
C ARG A 129 -17.37 8.21 -0.43
N PRO A 130 -17.68 7.96 0.86
CA PRO A 130 -18.86 7.20 1.18
C PRO A 130 -20.08 8.08 0.87
N ARG A 131 -20.99 7.59 0.02
CA ARG A 131 -22.32 8.20 -0.16
C ARG A 131 -23.06 8.10 1.17
N ALA A 132 -23.04 9.18 1.95
CA ALA A 132 -24.08 9.42 2.94
C ALA A 132 -25.37 9.80 2.19
N LYS A 133 -26.46 9.06 2.42
CA LYS A 133 -27.81 9.50 2.06
C LYS A 133 -28.30 10.50 3.13
N PRO A 134 -29.02 11.57 2.76
CA PRO A 134 -29.64 12.48 3.71
C PRO A 134 -31.09 12.07 4.06
N CYS A 135 -31.48 12.41 5.29
CA CYS A 135 -32.79 12.26 5.96
C CYS A 135 -33.20 10.84 6.38
#